data_AF-A0A2I0IR44-F1
#
_entry.id   AF-A0A2I0IR44-F1
#
_cell.length_a   1.000
_cell.length_b   1.000
_cell.length_c   1.000
_cell.angle_alpha   90.00
_cell.angle_beta   90.00
_cell.angle_gamma   90.00
#
_symmetry.space_group_name_H-M   'P 1'
#
loop_
_entity.id
_entity.type
_entity.pdbx_description
1 polymer ?
#
loop_
_entity_poly.entity_id
_entity_poly.type
_entity_poly.pdbx_seq_one_letter_code
_entity_poly.pdbx_strand_id
1 'polypeptide(L)'
;VQLLNFTHKGNKSVIKWAIFPTKSAKYISKSTALSMIMRLRDHHVQLPERFGNYELVQWSIEPQKKQTWWHQHVWVVAASATAAVLLNLSIFGIWFVWRNKQQSVVAYKPVGSVVPEQELQPL
;
A
#
# COMPACT_ATOMS: atom_id res chain seq x y z
N VAL A 1 -2.50 -3.31 28.90
CA VAL A 1 -3.33 -2.20 29.45
C VAL A 1 -2.38 -1.16 29.99
N GLN A 2 -2.63 0.13 29.76
CA GLN A 2 -1.78 1.23 30.22
C GLN A 2 -2.65 2.29 30.91
N LEU A 3 -2.18 2.81 32.03
CA LEU A 3 -2.78 3.97 32.69
C LEU A 3 -2.42 5.23 31.90
N LEU A 4 -3.42 5.99 31.47
CA LEU A 4 -3.25 7.23 30.73
C LEU A 4 -3.24 8.45 31.64
N ASN A 5 -4.19 8.50 32.59
CA ASN A 5 -4.31 9.62 33.51
C ASN A 5 -4.99 9.18 34.81
N PHE A 6 -4.63 9.84 35.89
CA PHE A 6 -5.30 9.77 37.17
C PHE A 6 -5.55 11.19 37.65
N THR A 7 -6.82 11.57 37.76
CA THR A 7 -7.18 12.90 38.26
C THR A 7 -7.99 12.74 39.53
N HIS A 8 -7.54 13.40 40.59
CA HIS A 8 -8.22 13.48 41.87
C HIS A 8 -8.92 14.84 41.98
N LYS A 9 -10.22 14.86 42.23
CA LYS A 9 -11.00 16.09 42.43
C LYS A 9 -11.93 15.92 43.63
N GLY A 10 -11.56 16.54 44.76
CA GLY A 10 -12.32 16.44 46.01
C GLY A 10 -12.37 14.99 46.50
N ASN A 11 -13.56 14.41 46.60
CA ASN A 11 -13.77 13.03 47.07
C ASN A 11 -13.88 12.01 45.92
N LYS A 12 -13.61 12.42 44.68
CA LYS A 12 -13.74 11.57 43.50
C LYS A 12 -12.39 11.45 42.78
N SER A 13 -12.12 10.24 42.32
CA SER A 13 -10.96 9.93 41.48
C SER A 13 -11.44 9.44 40.13
N VAL A 14 -10.82 9.94 39.06
CA VAL A 14 -11.07 9.51 37.69
C VAL A 14 -9.81 8.83 37.16
N ILE A 15 -9.94 7.54 36.84
CA ILE A 15 -8.89 6.72 36.26
C ILE A 15 -9.16 6.60 34.76
N LYS A 16 -8.23 7.09 33.94
CA LYS A 16 -8.27 6.90 32.49
C LYS A 16 -7.21 5.88 32.11
N TRP A 17 -7.59 4.84 31.40
CA TRP A 17 -6.69 3.79 30.90
C TRP A 17 -7.00 3.47 29.44
N ALA A 18 -6.05 2.82 28.77
CA ALA A 18 -6.22 2.31 27.41
C ALA A 18 -5.75 0.86 27.30
N ILE A 19 -6.44 0.09 26.46
CA ILE A 19 -6.04 -1.26 26.08
C ILE A 19 -5.46 -1.17 24.67
N PHE A 20 -4.17 -1.46 24.58
CA PHE A 20 -3.48 -1.60 23.32
C PHE A 20 -3.36 -3.08 22.96
N PRO A 21 -3.30 -3.41 21.65
CA PRO A 21 -2.92 -4.74 21.22
C PRO A 21 -1.53 -5.12 21.77
N THR A 22 -1.26 -6.41 21.85
CA THR A 22 0.08 -6.92 22.16
C THR A 22 1.11 -6.36 21.18
N LYS A 23 2.37 -6.24 21.61
CA LYS A 23 3.45 -5.62 20.81
C LYS A 23 3.61 -6.20 19.40
N SER A 24 3.22 -7.46 19.18
CA SER A 24 3.25 -8.14 17.89
C SER A 24 2.03 -7.89 17.00
N ALA A 25 0.91 -7.46 17.57
CA ALA A 25 -0.35 -7.27 16.85
C ALA A 25 -0.57 -5.79 16.53
N LYS A 26 -0.85 -5.50 15.25
CA LYS A 26 -1.17 -4.13 14.82
C LYS A 26 -2.55 -3.66 15.32
N TYR A 27 -3.43 -4.60 15.67
CA TYR A 27 -4.80 -4.30 16.04
C TYR A 27 -5.43 -5.35 16.95
N ILE A 28 -6.48 -4.95 17.66
CA ILE A 28 -7.36 -5.86 18.40
C ILE A 28 -8.45 -6.34 17.44
N SER A 29 -8.72 -7.65 17.45
CA SER A 29 -9.75 -8.24 16.59
C SER A 29 -11.15 -7.75 16.98
N LYS A 30 -12.09 -7.77 16.02
CA LYS A 30 -13.48 -7.34 16.27
C LYS A 30 -14.15 -8.16 17.37
N SER A 31 -13.97 -9.48 17.38
CA SER A 31 -14.55 -10.37 18.39
C SER A 31 -13.98 -10.14 19.78
N THR A 32 -12.66 -9.92 19.88
CA THR A 32 -12.00 -9.59 21.14
C THR A 32 -12.40 -8.20 21.65
N ALA A 33 -12.49 -7.20 20.77
CA ALA A 33 -12.98 -5.88 21.15
C ALA A 33 -14.41 -5.96 21.69
N LEU A 34 -15.28 -6.72 21.02
CA LEU A 34 -16.67 -6.90 21.43
C LEU A 34 -16.79 -7.62 22.78
N SER A 35 -15.98 -8.66 23.02
CA SER A 35 -15.98 -9.35 24.32
C SER A 35 -15.48 -8.46 25.47
N MET A 36 -14.52 -7.56 25.22
CA MET A 36 -14.10 -6.56 26.20
C MET A 36 -15.23 -5.56 26.51
N ILE A 37 -15.94 -5.08 25.48
CA ILE A 37 -17.07 -4.15 25.64
C ILE A 37 -18.18 -4.77 26.47
N MET A 38 -18.55 -6.03 26.18
CA MET A 38 -19.59 -6.73 26.95
C MET A 38 -19.22 -6.85 28.43
N ARG A 39 -17.96 -7.22 28.74
CA ARG A 39 -17.47 -7.29 30.12
C ARG A 39 -17.50 -5.94 30.85
N LEU A 40 -17.25 -4.84 30.14
CA LEU A 40 -17.32 -3.49 30.70
C LEU A 40 -18.76 -3.02 30.92
N ARG A 41 -19.65 -3.34 29.97
CA ARG A 41 -21.05 -2.91 29.98
C ARG A 41 -21.87 -3.66 31.04
N ASP A 42 -21.67 -4.97 31.15
CA ASP A 42 -22.47 -5.85 32.00
C ASP A 42 -21.95 -5.89 33.47
N HIS A 43 -21.32 -4.80 33.93
CA HIS A 43 -20.82 -4.58 35.30
C HIS A 43 -19.85 -5.64 35.85
N HIS A 44 -19.23 -6.46 34.99
CA HIS A 44 -18.28 -7.50 35.43
C HIS A 44 -16.90 -6.96 35.81
N VAL A 45 -16.65 -5.65 35.70
CA VAL A 45 -15.43 -5.06 36.24
C VAL A 45 -15.61 -4.90 37.74
N GLN A 46 -15.22 -5.91 38.49
CA GLN A 46 -15.12 -5.86 39.94
C GLN A 46 -13.82 -5.14 40.31
N LEU A 47 -13.92 -3.87 40.71
CA LEU A 47 -12.81 -3.20 41.38
C LEU A 47 -12.75 -3.70 42.83
N PRO A 48 -11.56 -3.80 43.44
CA PRO A 48 -11.45 -4.19 44.85
C PRO A 48 -12.34 -3.32 45.74
N GLU A 49 -12.98 -3.89 46.76
CA GLU A 49 -13.91 -3.16 47.65
C GLU A 49 -13.32 -1.88 48.27
N ARG A 50 -11.98 -1.83 48.38
CA ARG A 50 -11.20 -0.66 48.80
C ARG A 50 -11.49 0.62 48.01
N PHE A 51 -12.01 0.50 46.78
CA PHE A 51 -12.33 1.62 45.91
C PHE A 51 -13.75 2.18 46.11
N GLY A 52 -14.57 1.54 46.95
CA GLY A 52 -15.95 1.97 47.20
C GLY A 52 -16.83 1.88 45.95
N ASN A 53 -17.81 2.80 45.83
CA ASN A 53 -18.68 2.86 44.65
C ASN A 53 -17.94 3.44 43.45
N TYR A 54 -18.06 2.75 42.31
CA TYR A 54 -17.46 3.16 41.04
C TYR A 54 -18.50 3.13 39.93
N GLU A 55 -18.28 3.96 38.92
CA GLU A 55 -19.15 4.05 37.75
C GLU A 55 -18.28 4.19 36.49
N LEU A 56 -18.74 3.58 35.39
CA LEU A 56 -18.10 3.76 34.09
C LEU A 56 -18.49 5.14 33.53
N VAL A 57 -17.56 6.10 33.62
CA VAL A 57 -17.81 7.47 33.16
C VAL A 57 -17.89 7.57 31.64
N GLN A 58 -16.91 7.01 30.92
CA GLN A 58 -16.84 7.11 29.46
C GLN A 58 -15.99 5.97 28.90
N TRP A 59 -16.38 5.47 27.72
CA TRP A 59 -15.54 4.60 26.90
C TRP A 59 -15.50 5.13 25.47
N SER A 60 -14.37 4.92 24.79
CA SER A 60 -14.19 5.26 23.39
C SER A 60 -13.31 4.20 22.73
N ILE A 61 -13.57 3.90 21.46
CA ILE A 61 -12.78 3.00 20.65
C ILE A 61 -12.14 3.82 19.54
N GLU A 62 -10.81 3.86 19.54
CA GLU A 62 -10.07 4.41 18.42
C GLU A 62 -10.28 3.48 17.21
N PRO A 63 -10.87 3.96 16.10
CA PRO A 63 -11.05 3.14 14.92
C PRO A 63 -9.68 2.71 14.39
N GLN A 64 -9.60 1.48 13.88
CA GLN A 64 -8.37 1.06 13.21
C GLN A 64 -8.08 2.04 12.08
N LYS A 65 -6.93 2.72 12.18
CA LYS A 65 -6.37 3.43 11.03
C LYS A 65 -6.13 2.36 9.97
N LYS A 66 -7.04 2.26 9.00
CA LYS A 66 -6.86 1.41 7.82
C LYS A 66 -5.55 1.88 7.19
N GLN A 67 -4.48 1.14 7.42
CA GLN A 67 -3.22 1.35 6.71
C GLN A 67 -3.61 1.13 5.25
N THR A 68 -3.76 2.23 4.51
CA THR A 68 -4.34 2.19 3.17
C THR A 68 -3.52 1.22 2.34
N TRP A 69 -4.19 0.34 1.58
CA TRP A 69 -3.55 -0.65 0.70
C TRP A 69 -2.35 -0.05 -0.08
N TRP A 70 -2.51 1.23 -0.47
CA TRP A 70 -1.48 2.12 -1.02
C TRP A 70 -0.15 2.12 -0.25
N HIS A 71 -0.14 2.28 1.07
CA HIS A 71 1.10 2.27 1.86
C HIS A 71 1.84 0.92 1.80
N GLN A 72 1.10 -0.17 1.63
CA GLN A 72 1.68 -1.50 1.60
C GLN A 72 2.19 -1.88 0.20
N HIS A 73 1.56 -1.36 -0.86
CA HIS A 73 1.83 -1.81 -2.24
C HIS A 73 2.52 -0.77 -3.12
N VAL A 74 2.74 0.47 -2.66
CA VAL A 74 3.37 1.53 -3.48
C VAL A 74 4.70 1.09 -4.08
N TRP A 75 5.53 0.41 -3.30
CA TRP A 75 6.86 -0.03 -3.74
C TRP A 75 6.78 -1.15 -4.78
N VAL A 76 5.84 -2.08 -4.61
CA VAL A 76 5.61 -3.18 -5.56
C VAL A 76 5.09 -2.64 -6.88
N VAL A 77 4.12 -1.71 -6.83
CA VAL A 77 3.56 -1.07 -8.02
C VAL A 77 4.64 -0.26 -8.74
N ALA A 78 5.40 0.56 -8.01
CA ALA A 78 6.48 1.36 -8.59
C ALA A 78 7.54 0.47 -9.27
N ALA A 79 8.01 -0.57 -8.60
CA ALA A 79 8.98 -1.50 -9.17
C ALA A 79 8.46 -2.20 -10.44
N SER A 80 7.20 -2.65 -10.42
CA SER A 80 6.59 -3.30 -11.59
C SER A 80 6.43 -2.35 -12.78
N ALA A 81 6.06 -1.09 -12.52
CA ALA A 81 5.93 -0.08 -13.55
C ALA A 81 7.30 0.26 -14.16
N THR A 82 8.33 0.44 -13.33
CA THR A 82 9.69 0.70 -13.82
C THR A 82 10.22 -0.46 -14.67
N ALA A 83 10.02 -1.70 -14.23
CA ALA A 83 10.43 -2.88 -14.99
C ALA A 83 9.71 -2.97 -16.35
N ALA A 84 8.40 -2.71 -16.39
CA ALA A 84 7.63 -2.70 -17.62
C ALA A 84 8.14 -1.62 -18.60
N VAL A 85 8.41 -0.41 -18.12
CA VAL A 85 8.93 0.68 -18.96
C VAL A 85 10.28 0.30 -19.57
N LEU A 86 11.21 -0.24 -18.77
CA LEU A 86 12.54 -0.63 -19.26
C LEU A 86 12.47 -1.73 -20.32
N LEU A 87 11.61 -2.74 -20.13
CA LEU A 87 11.43 -3.82 -21.10
C LEU A 87 10.87 -3.30 -22.42
N ASN A 88 9.83 -2.46 -22.36
CA ASN A 88 9.23 -1.88 -23.56
C ASN A 88 10.21 -0.97 -24.31
N LEU A 89 10.97 -0.15 -23.60
CA LEU A 89 11.96 0.75 -24.20
C LEU A 89 13.07 -0.04 -24.91
N SER A 90 13.51 -1.16 -24.31
CA SER A 90 14.54 -2.02 -24.89
C SER A 90 14.07 -2.68 -26.19
N ILE A 91 12.87 -3.27 -26.18
CA ILE A 91 12.28 -3.90 -27.37
C ILE A 91 12.09 -2.86 -28.49
N PHE A 92 11.55 -1.69 -28.15
CA PHE A 92 11.32 -0.63 -29.12
C PHE A 92 12.62 -0.08 -29.71
N GLY A 93 13.65 0.11 -28.88
CA GLY A 93 14.96 0.58 -29.31
C GLY A 93 15.63 -0.37 -30.32
N ILE A 94 15.64 -1.68 -30.02
CA ILE A 94 16.21 -2.69 -30.91
C ILE A 94 15.45 -2.71 -32.25
N TRP A 95 14.12 -2.72 -32.21
CA TRP A 95 13.29 -2.72 -33.40
C TRP A 95 13.49 -1.45 -34.26
N PHE A 96 13.57 -0.28 -33.63
CA PHE A 96 13.77 1.00 -34.32
C PHE A 96 15.13 1.05 -35.05
N VAL A 97 16.21 0.62 -34.39
CA VAL A 97 17.55 0.56 -35.00
C VAL A 97 17.56 -0.42 -36.19
N TRP A 98 16.93 -1.59 -36.04
CA TRP A 98 16.88 -2.58 -37.11
C TRP A 98 16.11 -2.08 -38.32
N ARG A 99 14.98 -1.41 -38.10
CA ARG A 99 14.16 -0.79 -39.16
C ARG A 99 14.92 0.32 -39.90
N ASN A 100 15.61 1.18 -39.17
CA ASN A 100 16.36 2.28 -39.78
C ASN A 100 17.55 1.75 -40.62
N LYS A 101 18.20 0.68 -40.16
CA LYS A 101 19.23 0.00 -40.96
C LYS A 101 18.68 -0.62 -42.24
N GLN A 102 17.53 -1.29 -42.18
CA GLN A 102 16.88 -1.82 -43.39
C GLN A 102 16.55 -0.70 -44.40
N GLN A 103 16.06 0.45 -43.94
CA GLN A 103 15.79 1.59 -44.83
C GLN A 103 17.07 2.18 -45.45
N SER A 104 18.18 2.24 -44.69
CA SER A 104 19.46 2.72 -45.23
C SER A 104 20.12 1.78 -46.25
N VAL A 105 19.90 0.46 -46.13
CA VAL A 105 20.49 -0.54 -47.05
C VAL A 105 19.74 -0.60 -48.38
N VAL A 106 18.44 -0.26 -48.42
CA VAL A 106 17.65 -0.26 -49.66
C VAL A 106 17.97 0.95 -50.57
N ALA A 107 18.63 1.99 -50.07
CA ALA A 107 18.89 3.22 -50.82
C ALA A 107 20.20 3.23 -51.64
N TYR A 108 21.07 2.22 -51.53
CA TYR A 108 22.32 2.17 -52.28
C TYR A 108 22.24 1.11 -53.38
N LYS A 109 21.89 1.54 -54.61
CA LYS A 109 22.14 0.72 -55.81
C LYS A 109 23.67 0.64 -55.98
N PRO A 110 24.29 -0.54 -55.91
CA PRO A 110 25.71 -0.66 -56.16
C PRO A 110 25.99 -0.27 -57.62
N VAL A 111 26.93 0.65 -57.81
CA VAL A 111 27.37 1.10 -59.14
C VAL A 111 28.10 -0.07 -59.80
N GLY A 112 27.37 -0.86 -60.59
CA GLY A 112 27.83 -2.11 -61.18
C GLY A 112 26.76 -3.19 -61.34
N SER A 113 25.52 -2.97 -60.88
CA SER A 113 24.43 -3.90 -61.21
C SER A 113 24.16 -3.87 -62.71
N VAL A 114 24.39 -5.00 -63.39
CA VAL A 114 24.09 -5.20 -64.81
C VAL A 114 22.59 -4.98 -65.02
N VAL A 115 22.22 -3.80 -65.49
CA VAL A 115 20.87 -3.50 -65.97
C VAL A 115 20.72 -4.23 -67.30
N PRO A 116 19.71 -5.09 -67.50
CA PRO A 116 19.41 -5.57 -68.83
C PRO A 116 18.98 -4.35 -69.64
N GLU A 117 19.72 -4.01 -70.71
CA GLU A 117 19.35 -2.94 -71.62
C GLU A 117 17.91 -3.12 -72.07
N GLN A 118 17.06 -2.19 -71.64
CA GLN A 118 15.70 -2.08 -72.11
C GLN A 118 15.78 -1.40 -73.46
N GLU A 119 15.81 -2.22 -74.52
CA GLU A 119 15.91 -1.75 -75.90
C GLU A 119 14.87 -0.66 -76.17
N LEU A 120 15.36 0.51 -76.59
CA LEU A 120 14.56 1.58 -77.15
C LEU A 120 13.80 1.04 -78.37
N GLN A 121 12.48 0.90 -78.26
CA GLN A 121 11.63 0.66 -79.42
C GLN A 121 11.75 1.85 -80.39
N PRO A 122 12.04 1.62 -81.69
CA PRO A 122 12.02 2.69 -82.68
C PRO A 122 10.57 3.05 -83.05
N LEU A 123 10.41 4.33 -83.41
CA LEU A 123 9.17 5.02 -83.79
C LEU A 123 8.44 4.40 -84.98
#